data_AF-A0A1S7PY31-F1
#
_entry.id   AF-A0A1S7PY31-F1
#
_cell.length_a   1.000
_cell.length_b   1.000
_cell.length_c   1.000
_cell.angle_alpha   90.00
_cell.angle_beta   90.00
_cell.angle_gamma   90.00
#
_symmetry.space_group_name_H-M   'P 1'
#
loop_
_entity.id
_entity.type
_entity.pdbx_description
1 polymer ?
#
loop_
_entity_poly.entity_id
_entity_poly.type
_entity_poly.pdbx_seq_one_letter_code
_entity_poly.pdbx_strand_id
1 'polypeptide(L)'
;MKAFLRFLSFLLLIAAIFLGVLDSIRSVSTSSVNITGILSVWNYLLPASRTMVEAALAHYIHPEAWRFVENALSGVPAFAFFLALSLLCWMAGYRKRKVMRRSSV
;
A
#
# COMPACT_ATOMS: atom_id res chain seq x y z
N MET A 1 16.68 13.99 -2.74
CA MET A 1 16.07 12.79 -2.10
C MET A 1 14.78 13.08 -1.33
N LYS A 2 14.72 14.06 -0.40
CA LYS A 2 13.49 14.33 0.40
C LYS A 2 12.27 14.80 -0.41
N ALA A 3 12.49 15.59 -1.46
CA ALA A 3 11.42 16.01 -2.37
C ALA A 3 10.84 14.83 -3.16
N PHE A 4 11.68 13.88 -3.57
CA PHE A 4 11.25 12.65 -4.24
C PHE A 4 10.37 11.78 -3.33
N LEU A 5 10.77 11.57 -2.07
CA LEU A 5 9.96 10.83 -1.10
C LEU A 5 8.60 11.49 -0.84
N ARG A 6 8.55 12.82 -0.83
CA ARG A 6 7.30 13.58 -0.72
C ARG A 6 6.42 13.43 -1.97
N PHE A 7 7.02 13.51 -3.15
CA PHE A 7 6.30 13.30 -4.41
C PHE A 7 5.74 11.87 -4.52
N LEU A 8 6.56 10.87 -4.18
CA LEU A 8 6.13 9.48 -4.12
C LEU A 8 5.00 9.26 -3.11
N SER A 9 5.13 9.85 -1.91
CA SER A 9 4.07 9.82 -0.90
C SER A 9 2.76 10.41 -1.43
N PHE A 10 2.83 11.52 -2.17
CA PHE A 10 1.67 12.14 -2.79
C PHE A 10 1.02 11.23 -3.86
N LEU A 11 1.82 10.59 -4.73
CA LEU A 11 1.30 9.65 -5.72
C LEU A 11 0.63 8.43 -5.06
N LEU A 12 1.25 7.87 -4.02
CA LEU A 12 0.67 6.77 -3.23
C LEU A 12 -0.63 7.18 -2.55
N LEU A 13 -0.72 8.41 -2.06
CA LEU A 13 -1.93 8.94 -1.44
C LEU A 13 -3.07 9.05 -2.44
N ILE A 14 -2.78 9.54 -3.65
CA ILE A 14 -3.76 9.60 -4.74
C ILE A 14 -4.28 8.18 -5.03
N ALA A 15 -3.39 7.20 -5.24
CA ALA A 15 -3.79 5.83 -5.50
C ALA A 15 -4.66 5.24 -4.39
N ALA A 16 -4.31 5.50 -3.12
CA ALA A 16 -5.11 5.08 -1.96
C ALA A 16 -6.52 5.66 -1.99
N ILE A 17 -6.65 6.97 -2.25
CA ILE A 17 -7.95 7.65 -2.32
C ILE A 17 -8.77 7.09 -3.49
N PHE A 18 -8.19 6.92 -4.67
CA PHE A 18 -8.88 6.35 -5.83
C PHE A 18 -9.44 4.95 -5.53
N LEU A 19 -8.62 4.06 -4.97
CA LEU A 19 -9.05 2.71 -4.60
C LEU A 19 -10.17 2.73 -3.54
N GLY A 20 -10.03 3.56 -2.50
CA GLY A 20 -11.05 3.70 -1.47
C GLY A 20 -12.38 4.24 -2.00
N VAL A 21 -12.35 5.19 -2.94
CA VAL A 21 -13.55 5.72 -3.61
C VAL A 21 -14.21 4.64 -4.45
N LEU A 22 -13.46 3.89 -5.25
CA LEU A 22 -14.00 2.79 -6.07
C LEU A 22 -14.64 1.69 -5.22
N ASP A 23 -14.01 1.34 -4.09
CA ASP A 23 -14.55 0.35 -3.15
C ASP A 23 -15.83 0.86 -2.47
N SER A 24 -15.90 2.17 -2.17
CA SER A 24 -17.10 2.80 -1.62
C SER A 24 -18.26 2.79 -2.63
N ILE A 25 -17.99 3.19 -3.88
CA ILE A 25 -18.99 3.19 -4.97
C ILE A 25 -19.53 1.78 -5.19
N ARG A 26 -18.63 0.79 -5.28
CA ARG A 26 -19.03 -0.61 -5.46
C ARG A 26 -19.83 -1.12 -4.28
N SER A 27 -19.40 -0.87 -3.04
CA SER A 27 -20.12 -1.32 -1.85
C SER A 27 -21.56 -0.79 -1.78
N VAL A 28 -21.76 0.48 -2.15
CA VAL A 28 -23.09 1.09 -2.23
C VAL A 28 -23.90 0.47 -3.36
N SER A 29 -23.30 0.31 -4.54
CA SER A 29 -23.98 -0.28 -5.70
C SER A 29 -24.41 -1.73 -5.48
N THR A 30 -23.64 -2.52 -4.73
CA THR A 30 -23.93 -3.93 -4.47
C THR A 30 -24.71 -4.16 -3.18
N SER A 31 -25.05 -3.11 -2.42
CA SER A 31 -25.65 -3.19 -1.07
C SER A 31 -24.92 -4.16 -0.13
N SER A 32 -23.63 -4.39 -0.38
CA SER A 32 -22.78 -5.36 0.28
C SER A 32 -21.38 -4.77 0.33
N VAL A 33 -20.72 -4.84 1.48
CA VAL A 33 -19.37 -4.30 1.65
C VAL A 33 -18.39 -5.09 0.78
N ASN A 34 -17.92 -4.47 -0.29
CA ASN A 34 -16.97 -5.05 -1.23
C ASN A 34 -15.66 -4.26 -1.19
N ILE A 35 -14.61 -4.89 -0.67
CA ILE A 35 -13.30 -4.28 -0.46
C ILE A 35 -12.29 -5.00 -1.36
N THR A 36 -11.52 -4.24 -2.13
CA THR A 36 -10.52 -4.81 -3.02
C THR A 36 -9.24 -5.12 -2.24
N GLY A 37 -8.84 -6.40 -2.22
CA GLY A 37 -7.58 -6.83 -1.62
C GLY A 37 -6.34 -6.40 -2.44
N ILE A 38 -5.21 -6.15 -1.78
CA ILE A 38 -3.97 -5.73 -2.45
C ILE A 38 -3.46 -6.77 -3.45
N LEU A 39 -3.65 -8.07 -3.15
CA LEU A 39 -3.31 -9.14 -4.08
C LEU A 39 -4.07 -9.03 -5.42
N SER A 40 -5.34 -8.63 -5.38
CA SER A 40 -6.16 -8.43 -6.58
C SER A 40 -5.63 -7.27 -7.42
N VAL A 41 -5.26 -6.16 -6.76
CA VAL A 41 -4.68 -4.99 -7.45
C VAL A 41 -3.34 -5.33 -8.09
N TRP A 42 -2.49 -6.08 -7.38
CA TRP A 42 -1.21 -6.54 -7.90
C TRP A 42 -1.38 -7.45 -9.13
N ASN A 43 -2.28 -8.43 -9.05
CA ASN A 43 -2.62 -9.31 -10.17
C ASN A 43 -3.13 -8.54 -11.39
N TYR A 44 -3.95 -7.52 -11.17
CA TYR A 44 -4.53 -6.73 -12.25
C TYR A 44 -3.49 -5.83 -12.95
N LEU A 45 -2.64 -5.15 -12.17
CA LEU A 45 -1.69 -4.18 -12.71
C LEU A 45 -0.41 -4.81 -13.26
N LEU A 46 0.10 -5.86 -12.62
CA LEU A 46 1.41 -6.43 -12.92
C LEU A 46 1.39 -7.98 -12.88
N PRO A 47 0.57 -8.63 -13.74
CA PRO A 47 0.40 -10.08 -13.71
C PRO A 47 1.71 -10.84 -13.93
N ALA A 48 2.55 -10.38 -14.87
CA ALA A 48 3.85 -10.98 -15.15
C ALA A 48 4.83 -10.87 -13.96
N SER A 49 4.75 -9.80 -13.17
CA SER A 49 5.62 -9.65 -12.01
C SER A 49 5.29 -10.67 -10.92
N ARG A 50 4.01 -11.03 -10.76
CA ARG A 50 3.59 -12.02 -9.76
C ARG A 50 4.13 -13.40 -10.09
N THR A 51 4.00 -13.83 -11.34
CA THR A 51 4.53 -15.14 -11.77
C THR A 51 6.05 -15.21 -11.64
N MET A 52 6.75 -14.10 -11.91
CA MET A 52 8.19 -14.00 -11.67
C MET A 52 8.56 -14.09 -10.18
N VAL A 53 7.82 -13.39 -9.31
CA VAL A 53 8.06 -13.44 -7.87
C VAL A 53 7.76 -14.83 -7.33
N GLU A 54 6.67 -15.46 -7.75
CA GLU A 54 6.33 -16.84 -7.37
C GLU A 54 7.42 -17.82 -7.84
N ALA A 55 7.88 -17.74 -9.09
CA ALA A 55 8.96 -18.60 -9.58
C ALA A 55 10.28 -18.38 -8.83
N ALA A 56 10.60 -17.12 -8.49
CA ALA A 56 11.79 -16.79 -7.73
C ALA A 56 11.70 -17.25 -6.27
N LEU A 57 10.56 -17.05 -5.61
CA LEU A 57 10.39 -17.35 -4.19
C LEU A 57 10.07 -18.83 -3.94
N ALA A 58 9.30 -19.51 -4.79
CA ALA A 58 9.03 -20.94 -4.63
C ALA A 58 10.31 -21.79 -4.66
N HIS A 59 11.40 -21.26 -5.24
CA HIS A 59 12.71 -21.88 -5.20
C HIS A 59 13.38 -21.80 -3.81
N TYR A 60 13.10 -20.76 -3.03
CA TYR A 60 13.73 -20.51 -1.73
C TYR A 60 12.82 -20.76 -0.53
N ILE A 61 11.51 -20.59 -0.70
CA ILE A 61 10.50 -20.74 0.33
C ILE A 61 9.57 -21.88 -0.08
N HIS A 62 9.28 -22.80 0.84
CA HIS A 62 8.39 -23.93 0.60
C HIS A 62 7.05 -23.45 -0.01
N PRO A 63 6.44 -24.14 -0.98
CA PRO A 63 5.21 -23.68 -1.64
C PRO A 63 4.06 -23.36 -0.68
N GLU A 64 3.96 -24.09 0.43
CA GLU A 64 3.02 -23.83 1.54
C GLU A 64 3.22 -22.45 2.18
N ALA A 65 4.47 -22.01 2.36
CA ALA A 65 4.78 -20.71 2.92
C ALA A 65 4.39 -19.57 1.96
N TRP A 66 4.54 -19.78 0.65
CA TRP A 66 4.08 -18.82 -0.35
C TRP A 66 2.56 -18.65 -0.30
N ARG A 67 1.80 -19.74 -0.20
CA ARG A 67 0.33 -19.69 -0.05
C ARG A 67 -0.11 -18.89 1.17
N PHE A 68 0.62 -18.99 2.29
CA PHE A 68 0.32 -18.19 3.48
C PHE A 68 0.51 -16.70 3.22
N VAL A 69 1.57 -16.31 2.51
CA VAL A 69 1.84 -14.92 2.10
C VAL A 69 0.73 -14.40 1.17
N GLU A 70 0.33 -15.19 0.18
CA GLU A 70 -0.77 -14.82 -0.72
C GLU A 70 -2.08 -14.60 0.03
N ASN A 71 -2.42 -15.50 0.97
CA ASN A 71 -3.63 -15.36 1.76
C ASN A 71 -3.57 -14.10 2.66
N ALA A 72 -2.41 -13.82 3.27
CA ALA A 72 -2.21 -12.61 4.05
C ALA A 72 -2.36 -11.34 3.19
N LEU A 73 -1.78 -11.31 1.99
CA LEU A 73 -1.94 -10.19 1.05
C LEU A 73 -3.38 -10.07 0.55
N SER A 74 -4.12 -11.16 0.40
CA SER A 74 -5.53 -11.09 0.00
C SER A 74 -6.40 -10.44 1.08
N GLY A 75 -6.06 -10.64 2.36
CA GLY A 75 -6.81 -10.08 3.49
C GLY A 75 -6.56 -8.58 3.74
N VAL A 76 -5.52 -8.00 3.14
CA VAL A 76 -5.18 -6.58 3.34
C VAL A 76 -5.90 -5.71 2.30
N PRO A 77 -6.76 -4.76 2.72
CA PRO A 77 -7.38 -3.81 1.80
C PRO A 77 -6.35 -2.97 1.05
N ALA A 78 -6.48 -2.88 -0.27
CA ALA A 78 -5.51 -2.18 -1.11
C ALA A 78 -5.37 -0.70 -0.74
N PHE A 79 -6.50 0.00 -0.52
CA PHE A 79 -6.48 1.41 -0.14
C PHE A 79 -5.72 1.63 1.18
N ALA A 80 -5.91 0.75 2.17
CA ALA A 80 -5.25 0.84 3.47
C ALA A 80 -3.75 0.61 3.34
N PHE A 81 -3.33 -0.35 2.50
CA PHE A 81 -1.92 -0.61 2.20
C PHE A 81 -1.23 0.61 1.57
N PHE A 82 -1.82 1.19 0.51
CA PHE A 82 -1.26 2.37 -0.15
C PHE A 82 -1.23 3.60 0.76
N LEU A 83 -2.26 3.78 1.60
CA LEU A 83 -2.33 4.86 2.58
C LEU A 83 -1.22 4.72 3.63
N ALA A 84 -1.03 3.51 4.17
CA ALA A 84 0.05 3.24 5.12
C ALA A 84 1.43 3.51 4.50
N LEU A 85 1.66 3.06 3.26
CA LEU A 85 2.92 3.29 2.57
C LEU A 85 3.15 4.78 2.28
N SER A 86 2.11 5.50 1.87
CA SER A 86 2.14 6.95 1.70
C SER A 86 2.54 7.66 2.99
N LEU A 87 1.97 7.25 4.12
CA LEU A 87 2.25 7.80 5.45
C LEU A 87 3.70 7.52 5.87
N LEU A 88 4.21 6.32 5.63
CA LEU A 88 5.60 5.97 5.92
C LEU A 88 6.58 6.80 5.07
N CYS A 89 6.32 6.95 3.77
CA CYS A 89 7.13 7.80 2.89
C CYS A 89 7.08 9.28 3.33
N TRP A 90 5.92 9.75 3.77
CA TRP A 90 5.74 11.10 4.30
C TRP A 90 6.56 11.29 5.58
N MET A 91 6.44 10.38 6.54
CA MET A 91 7.19 10.41 7.81
C MET A 91 8.70 10.40 7.56
N ALA A 92 9.19 9.53 6.65
CA ALA A 92 10.60 9.50 6.26
C ALA A 92 11.06 10.82 5.59
N GLY A 93 10.15 11.49 4.87
CA GLY A 93 10.39 12.81 4.28
C GLY A 93 10.33 13.99 5.27
N TYR A 94 9.71 13.82 6.44
CA TYR A 94 9.53 14.87 7.44
C TYR A 94 10.74 15.01 8.37
N ARG A 95 11.48 16.11 8.22
CA ARG A 95 12.50 16.52 9.20
C ARG A 95 11.76 17.03 10.43
N LYS A 96 12.00 16.47 11.63
CA LYS A 96 11.53 17.08 12.90
C LYS A 96 11.97 18.54 12.90
N ARG A 97 11.02 19.49 12.81
CA ARG A 97 11.32 20.88 13.14
C ARG A 97 11.74 20.83 14.60
N LYS A 98 13.04 21.03 14.88
CA LYS A 98 13.49 21.30 16.24
C LYS A 98 12.60 22.44 16.72
N VAL A 99 11.75 22.16 17.69
CA VAL A 99 11.00 23.18 18.43
C VAL A 99 12.09 24.02 19.05
N MET A 100 12.44 25.13 18.38
CA MET A 100 13.33 26.14 18.92
C MET A 100 12.56 26.81 20.04
N ARG A 101 12.56 26.17 21.21
CA ARG A 101 12.07 26.76 22.45
C ARG A 101 13.09 27.84 22.82
N ARG A 102 12.93 29.04 22.23
CA ARG A 102 13.47 30.26 22.83
C ARG A 102 12.71 30.45 24.15
N SER A 103 13.25 29.91 25.23
CA SER A 103 12.99 30.46 26.56
C SER A 103 14.06 31.50 26.83
N SER A 104 13.78 32.73 26.43
CA SER A 104 14.41 33.91 27.01
C SER A 104 13.64 34.25 28.29
N VAL A 105 14.22 33.95 29.45
CA VAL A 105 14.02 34.68 30.71
C VAL A 105 15.35 34.64 31.44
#